data_AF-A0A958F737-F1
#
_entry.id   AF-A0A958F737-F1
#
_cell.length_a   1.000
_cell.length_b   1.000
_cell.length_c   1.000
_cell.angle_alpha   90.00
_cell.angle_beta   90.00
_cell.angle_gamma   90.00
#
_symmetry.space_group_name_H-M   'P 1'
#
loop_
_entity.id
_entity.type
_entity.pdbx_description
1 polymer ?
#
loop_
_entity_poly.entity_id
_entity_poly.type
_entity_poly.pdbx_seq_one_letter_code
_entity_poly.pdbx_strand_id
1 'polypeptide(L)'
;MKKDFRYYVIFYLFGLWLMVNIFTPAMAGDKLRVVTSTADLASIAAAVGGDQVEVFAIAKGYQDPHFVDAKPSYMIKLQKADLFIQVGL
;
A
#
# COMPACT_ATOMS: atom_id res chain seq x y z
N MET A 1 53.90 -13.77 6.71
CA MET A 1 53.61 -12.32 6.62
C MET A 1 52.77 -11.90 5.39
N LYS A 2 51.99 -12.79 4.74
CA LYS A 2 50.98 -12.40 3.72
C LYS A 2 49.54 -12.75 4.11
N LYS A 3 49.37 -13.61 5.13
CA LYS A 3 48.05 -14.04 5.64
C LYS A 3 47.40 -12.92 6.47
N ASP A 4 48.20 -12.18 7.23
CA ASP A 4 47.75 -11.10 8.12
C ASP A 4 47.14 -9.91 7.34
N PHE A 5 47.71 -9.60 6.18
CA PHE A 5 47.20 -8.56 5.27
C PHE A 5 45.81 -8.92 4.70
N ARG A 6 45.58 -10.20 4.39
CA ARG A 6 44.29 -10.67 3.86
C ARG A 6 43.17 -10.55 4.89
N TYR A 7 43.46 -10.79 6.17
CA TYR A 7 42.46 -10.66 7.24
C TYR A 7 42.02 -9.21 7.46
N TYR A 8 42.94 -8.25 7.42
CA TYR A 8 42.59 -6.83 7.51
C TYR A 8 41.72 -6.38 6.33
N VAL A 9 42.07 -6.79 5.11
CA VAL A 9 41.26 -6.46 3.92
C VAL A 9 39.86 -7.04 4.04
N ILE A 10 39.72 -8.30 4.46
CA ILE A 10 38.41 -8.93 4.67
C ILE A 10 37.63 -8.21 5.78
N PHE A 11 38.29 -7.81 6.87
CA PHE A 11 37.67 -7.07 7.97
C PHE A 11 37.15 -5.70 7.54
N TYR A 12 37.94 -4.94 6.78
CA TYR A 12 37.52 -3.64 6.25
C TYR A 12 36.40 -3.77 5.21
N LEU A 13 36.45 -4.77 4.34
CA LEU A 13 35.38 -5.04 3.38
C LEU A 13 34.08 -5.45 4.08
N PHE A 14 34.17 -6.24 5.15
CA PHE A 14 33.02 -6.61 5.97
C PHE A 14 32.44 -5.40 6.72
N GLY A 15 33.30 -4.56 7.29
CA GLY A 15 32.88 -3.30 7.93
C GLY A 15 32.23 -2.32 6.96
N LEU A 16 32.77 -2.19 5.74
CA LEU A 16 32.20 -1.36 4.68
C LEU A 16 30.85 -1.91 4.20
N TRP A 17 30.74 -3.23 4.05
CA TRP A 17 29.48 -3.89 3.69
C TRP A 17 28.40 -3.70 4.77
N LEU A 18 28.75 -3.79 6.06
CA LEU A 18 27.83 -3.52 7.16
C LEU A 18 27.41 -2.04 7.20
N MET A 19 28.33 -1.10 6.99
CA MET A 19 28.02 0.34 6.95
C MET A 19 27.03 0.70 5.85
N VAL A 20 27.15 0.11 4.65
CA VAL A 20 26.25 0.38 3.52
C VAL A 20 24.81 -0.09 3.79
N ASN A 21 24.63 -1.20 4.52
CA ASN A 21 23.30 -1.77 4.79
C ASN A 21 22.52 -1.03 5.88
N ILE A 22 23.16 -0.16 6.68
CA ILE A 22 22.46 0.60 7.74
C ILE A 22 21.66 1.79 7.14
N PHE A 23 22.02 2.24 5.94
CA PHE A 23 21.42 3.42 5.30
C PHE A 23 20.29 3.10 4.32
N THR A 24 19.81 1.86 4.22
CA THR A 24 18.64 1.57 3.40
C THR A 24 17.38 2.06 4.13
N PRO A 25 16.70 3.12 3.65
CA PRO A 25 15.44 3.52 4.23
C PRO A 25 14.45 2.36 4.07
N ALA A 26 13.76 2.00 5.14
CA ALA A 26 12.63 1.09 5.03
C ALA A 26 11.62 1.73 4.07
N MET A 27 11.44 1.13 2.89
CA MET A 27 10.40 1.57 1.97
C MET A 27 9.05 1.32 2.66
N ALA A 28 8.42 2.37 3.15
CA ALA A 28 7.00 2.31 3.48
C ALA A 28 6.27 2.00 2.17
N GLY A 29 5.59 0.85 2.12
CA GLY A 29 4.76 0.51 0.97
C GLY A 29 3.65 1.54 0.79
N ASP A 30 3.33 1.86 -0.46
CA ASP A 30 2.17 2.71 -0.76
C ASP A 30 0.90 2.02 -0.25
N LYS A 31 -0.05 2.82 0.27
CA LYS A 31 -1.33 2.29 0.75
C LYS A 31 -2.10 1.69 -0.42
N LEU A 32 -2.76 0.55 -0.18
CA LEU A 32 -3.65 -0.06 -1.15
C LEU A 32 -4.90 0.82 -1.35
N ARG A 33 -5.17 1.19 -2.60
CA ARG A 33 -6.34 1.99 -2.97
C ARG A 33 -7.53 1.07 -3.20
N VAL A 34 -8.47 1.08 -2.27
CA VAL A 34 -9.65 0.23 -2.27
C VAL A 34 -10.87 1.06 -2.67
N VAL A 35 -11.60 0.61 -3.69
CA VAL A 35 -12.89 1.20 -4.07
C VAL A 35 -14.01 0.24 -3.71
N THR A 36 -15.10 0.75 -3.12
CA THR A 36 -16.26 -0.07 -2.74
C THR A 36 -17.54 0.45 -3.36
N SER A 37 -18.50 -0.45 -3.61
CA SER A 37 -19.82 -0.06 -4.12
C SER A 37 -20.62 0.75 -3.09
N THR A 38 -20.56 0.37 -1.80
CA THR A 38 -21.31 1.01 -0.71
C THR A 38 -20.42 1.50 0.44
N ALA A 39 -20.98 2.39 1.26
CA ALA A 39 -20.31 2.93 2.45
C ALA A 39 -20.06 1.86 3.53
N ASP A 40 -20.94 0.86 3.66
CA ASP A 40 -20.77 -0.23 4.62
C ASP A 40 -19.54 -1.07 4.30
N LEU A 41 -19.35 -1.43 3.02
CA LEU A 41 -18.15 -2.12 2.57
C LEU A 41 -16.89 -1.28 2.78
N ALA A 42 -16.97 0.04 2.61
CA ALA A 42 -15.83 0.91 2.89
C ALA A 42 -15.45 0.91 4.37
N SER A 43 -16.45 0.88 5.26
CA SER A 43 -16.21 0.82 6.71
C SER A 43 -15.50 -0.47 7.11
N ILE A 44 -15.91 -1.61 6.53
CA ILE A 44 -15.29 -2.92 6.78
C ILE A 44 -13.86 -2.93 6.22
N ALA A 45 -13.67 -2.46 4.99
CA ALA A 45 -12.34 -2.40 4.37
C ALA A 45 -11.38 -1.51 5.15
N ALA A 46 -11.83 -0.36 5.65
CA ALA A 46 -11.02 0.53 6.47
C ALA A 46 -10.69 -0.10 7.84
N ALA A 47 -11.66 -0.77 8.48
CA ALA A 47 -11.44 -1.44 9.76
C ALA A 47 -10.45 -2.61 9.65
N VAL A 48 -10.52 -3.38 8.56
CA VAL A 48 -9.62 -4.53 8.31
C VAL A 48 -8.24 -4.07 7.84
N GLY A 49 -8.19 -3.09 6.93
CA GLY A 49 -6.94 -2.63 6.33
C GLY A 49 -6.15 -1.62 7.17
N GLY A 50 -6.81 -0.93 8.10
CA GLY A 50 -6.20 0.07 8.96
C GLY A 50 -5.39 1.11 8.18
N ASP A 51 -4.16 1.36 8.63
CA ASP A 51 -3.29 2.37 8.02
C ASP A 51 -2.70 1.96 6.66
N GLN A 52 -2.88 0.70 6.25
CA GLN A 52 -2.33 0.16 5.00
C GLN A 52 -3.23 0.39 3.78
N VAL A 53 -4.44 0.93 3.98
CA VAL A 53 -5.42 1.12 2.92
C VAL A 53 -5.89 2.57 2.83
N GLU A 54 -6.21 2.99 1.62
CA GLU A 54 -6.97 4.20 1.32
C GLU A 54 -8.30 3.76 0.68
N VAL A 55 -9.43 4.05 1.33
CA VAL A 55 -10.73 3.51 0.92
C VAL A 55 -11.66 4.60 0.38
N PHE A 56 -12.32 4.31 -0.73
CA PHE A 56 -13.32 5.18 -1.36
C PHE A 56 -14.62 4.42 -1.69
N ALA A 57 -15.75 4.88 -1.12
CA ALA A 57 -17.09 4.38 -1.48
C ALA A 57 -17.71 5.18 -2.63
N ILE A 58 -18.26 4.46 -3.61
CA ILE A 58 -19.03 5.02 -4.73
C ILE A 58 -20.37 5.57 -4.20
N ALA A 59 -21.20 4.74 -3.56
CA ALA A 59 -22.41 5.19 -2.89
C ALA A 59 -22.09 5.80 -1.52
N LYS A 60 -22.57 7.02 -1.25
CA LYS A 60 -22.53 7.62 0.09
C LYS A 60 -23.64 7.03 0.96
N GLY A 61 -23.46 7.05 2.29
CA GLY A 61 -24.43 6.45 3.23
C GLY A 61 -25.83 7.05 3.21
N TYR A 62 -26.04 8.22 2.61
CA TYR A 62 -27.35 8.86 2.44
C TYR A 62 -27.95 8.65 1.03
N GLN A 63 -27.24 7.99 0.12
CA GLN A 63 -27.69 7.75 -1.25
C GLN A 63 -28.29 6.35 -1.38
N ASP A 64 -29.24 6.19 -2.29
CA ASP A 64 -29.70 4.86 -2.70
C ASP A 64 -28.58 4.15 -3.49
N PRO A 65 -28.06 3.01 -3.01
CA PRO A 65 -27.01 2.27 -3.70
C PRO A 65 -27.41 1.76 -5.08
N HIS A 66 -28.71 1.59 -5.35
CA HIS A 66 -29.21 1.13 -6.64
C HIS A 66 -29.21 2.24 -7.69
N PHE A 67 -29.19 3.50 -7.26
CA PHE A 67 -29.24 4.68 -8.12
C PHE A 67 -28.12 5.66 -7.76
N VAL A 68 -26.90 5.34 -8.19
CA VAL A 68 -25.74 6.23 -8.06
C VAL A 68 -25.27 6.69 -9.45
N ASP A 69 -25.22 8.00 -9.66
CA ASP A 69 -24.70 8.57 -10.88
C ASP A 69 -23.23 8.21 -11.12
N ALA A 70 -22.92 7.71 -12.31
CA ALA A 70 -21.57 7.39 -12.73
C ALA A 70 -20.78 8.69 -13.03
N LYS A 71 -20.21 9.31 -11.99
CA LYS A 71 -19.39 10.52 -12.16
C LYS A 71 -18.04 10.17 -12.81
N PRO A 72 -17.52 11.02 -13.71
CA PRO A 72 -16.17 10.82 -14.28
C PRO A 72 -15.08 10.65 -13.23
N SER A 73 -15.20 11.34 -12.10
CA SER A 73 -14.28 11.21 -10.97
C SER A 73 -14.31 9.82 -10.32
N TYR A 74 -15.44 9.12 -10.34
CA TYR A 74 -15.54 7.74 -9.85
C TYR A 74 -14.82 6.77 -10.77
N MET A 75 -14.95 6.95 -12.09
CA MET A 75 -14.24 6.14 -13.08
C MET A 75 -12.72 6.27 -12.93
N ILE A 76 -12.21 7.50 -12.76
CA ILE A 76 -10.77 7.74 -12.55
C ILE A 76 -10.28 7.09 -11.26
N LYS A 77 -11.07 7.12 -10.18
CA LYS A 77 -10.72 6.46 -8.92
C LYS A 77 -10.73 4.94 -9.05
N LEU A 78 -11.73 4.38 -9.71
CA LEU A 78 -11.85 2.95 -9.93
C LEU A 78 -10.73 2.43 -10.83
N GLN A 79 -10.37 3.15 -11.90
CA GLN A 79 -9.23 2.81 -12.77
C GLN A 79 -7.91 2.75 -12.00
N LYS A 80 -7.74 3.60 -10.98
CA LYS A 80 -6.56 3.64 -10.12
C LYS A 80 -6.66 2.69 -8.93
N ALA A 81 -7.79 2.03 -8.70
CA ALA A 81 -7.94 1.16 -7.55
C ALA A 81 -7.08 -0.10 -7.71
N ASP A 82 -6.48 -0.52 -6.61
CA ASP A 82 -5.77 -1.80 -6.54
C ASP A 82 -6.76 -2.94 -6.19
N LEU A 83 -7.92 -2.60 -5.62
CA LEU A 83 -9.02 -3.52 -5.30
C LEU A 83 -10.40 -2.84 -5.47
N PHE A 84 -11.35 -3.55 -6.06
CA PHE A 84 -12.76 -3.17 -6.09
C PHE A 84 -13.63 -4.19 -5.34
N ILE A 85 -14.48 -3.72 -4.41
CA ILE A 85 -15.36 -4.56 -3.59
C ILE A 85 -16.83 -4.21 -3.88
N GLN A 86 -17.63 -5.23 -4.22
CA GLN A 86 -19.06 -5.08 -4.48
C GLN A 86 -19.87 -6.19 -3.80
N VAL A 87 -21.15 -5.92 -3.53
CA VAL A 87 -22.09 -6.89 -2.92
C VAL A 87 -22.44 -8.02 -3.90
N GLY A 88 -22.59 -7.71 -5.19
CA GLY A 88 -22.79 -8.69 -6.27
C GLY A 88 -24.15 -9.39 -6.32
N LEU A 89 -25.04 -9.14 -5.36
CA LEU A 89 -26.36 -9.78 -5.19
C LEU A 89 -27.51 -8.97 -5.79
#